data_AF-A0A2K0TXT3-F1
#
_entry.id   AF-A0A2K0TXT3-F1
#
_cell.length_a   1.000
_cell.length_b   1.000
_cell.length_c   1.000
_cell.angle_alpha   90.00
_cell.angle_beta   90.00
_cell.angle_gamma   90.00
#
_symmetry.space_group_name_H-M   'P 1'
#
loop_
_entity.id
_entity.type
_entity.pdbx_description
1 polymer ?
#
loop_
_entity_poly.entity_id
_entity_poly.type
_entity_poly.pdbx_seq_one_letter_code
_entity_poly.pdbx_strand_id
1 'polypeptide(L)'
;MNLEAASRVAAECRDIATAANFRAEPLKLDVSQEESVASATKYIVETFERIDYCINCAGIGVQLARGISEADFGEFSRFLRIHVEGTFLLVRSVSAAMQLQELKPVDPSNPARGGTRGSIVTLGSGNSFAAAPHLVQYTAAKHAVLGVTKNAGM
;
A
#
# COMPACT_ATOMS: atom_id res chain seq x y z
N MET A 1 -9.97 -3.10 8.28
CA MET A 1 -9.16 -4.33 8.39
C MET A 1 -9.71 -5.22 9.51
N ASN A 2 -9.76 -6.54 9.32
CA ASN A 2 -10.10 -7.49 10.37
C ASN A 2 -8.81 -7.92 11.11
N LEU A 3 -8.60 -7.40 12.33
CA LEU A 3 -7.39 -7.65 13.10
C LEU A 3 -7.26 -9.11 13.57
N GLU A 4 -8.39 -9.78 13.80
CA GLU A 4 -8.42 -11.19 14.21
C GLU A 4 -7.89 -12.09 13.08
N ALA A 5 -8.37 -11.86 11.85
CA ALA A 5 -7.87 -12.57 10.68
C ALA A 5 -6.38 -12.32 10.44
N ALA A 6 -5.93 -11.07 10.57
CA ALA A 6 -4.51 -10.73 10.47
C ALA A 6 -3.66 -11.42 11.55
N SER A 7 -4.20 -11.55 12.77
CA SER A 7 -3.52 -12.21 13.89
C SER A 7 -3.37 -13.72 13.67
N ARG A 8 -4.38 -14.37 13.08
CA ARG A 8 -4.29 -15.79 12.68
C ARG A 8 -3.21 -16.01 11.62
N VAL A 9 -3.21 -15.20 10.56
CA VAL A 9 -2.18 -15.29 9.51
C VAL A 9 -0.78 -15.04 10.08
N ALA A 10 -0.62 -14.06 10.98
CA ALA A 10 0.66 -13.81 11.63
C ALA A 10 1.13 -15.00 12.48
N ALA A 11 0.22 -15.73 13.12
CA ALA A 11 0.55 -16.97 13.85
C ALA A 11 0.99 -18.08 12.88
N GLU A 12 0.23 -18.33 11.82
CA GLU A 12 0.59 -19.30 10.78
C GLU A 12 1.96 -19.00 10.16
N CYS A 13 2.26 -17.73 9.87
CA CYS A 13 3.57 -17.32 9.37
C CYS A 13 4.70 -17.62 10.37
N ARG A 14 4.48 -17.41 11.67
CA ARG A 14 5.48 -17.73 12.70
C ARG A 14 5.70 -19.23 12.84
N ASP A 15 4.66 -20.04 12.69
CA ASP A 15 4.75 -21.49 12.81
C ASP A 15 5.56 -22.14 11.68
N ILE A 16 5.53 -21.55 10.47
CA ILE A 16 6.24 -22.08 9.30
C ILE A 16 7.60 -21.40 9.04
N ALA A 17 7.90 -20.28 9.71
CA ALA A 17 9.12 -19.53 9.47
C ALA A 17 10.35 -20.31 9.93
N THR A 18 11.38 -20.35 9.09
CA THR A 18 12.65 -21.03 9.40
C THR A 18 13.69 -20.12 10.04
N ALA A 19 13.50 -18.79 9.95
CA ALA A 19 14.41 -17.83 10.56
C ALA A 19 14.13 -17.72 12.07
N ALA A 20 15.16 -17.92 12.89
CA ALA A 20 15.05 -17.95 14.36
C ALA A 20 14.52 -16.65 14.99
N ASN A 21 14.67 -15.52 14.29
CA ASN A 21 14.24 -14.19 14.70
C ASN A 21 13.09 -13.65 13.84
N PHE A 22 12.34 -14.52 13.15
CA PHE A 22 11.17 -14.09 12.39
C PHE A 22 10.12 -13.47 13.31
N ARG A 23 9.63 -12.30 12.92
CA ARG A 23 8.60 -11.55 13.63
C ARG A 23 7.51 -11.17 12.63
N ALA A 24 6.26 -11.30 13.05
CA ALA A 24 5.09 -10.87 12.30
C ALA A 24 4.14 -10.16 13.25
N GLU A 25 3.87 -8.88 12.99
CA GLU A 25 3.06 -8.03 13.87
C GLU A 25 1.78 -7.59 13.14
N PRO A 26 0.59 -8.10 13.52
CA PRO A 26 -0.65 -7.64 12.94
C PRO A 26 -0.97 -6.23 13.45
N LEU A 27 -1.23 -5.30 12.53
CA LEU A 27 -1.47 -3.90 12.87
C LEU A 27 -2.73 -3.39 12.19
N LYS A 28 -3.65 -2.79 12.97
CA LYS A 28 -4.82 -2.14 12.41
C LYS A 28 -4.41 -0.84 11.73
N LEU A 29 -4.70 -0.75 10.43
CA LEU A 29 -4.45 0.43 9.60
C LEU A 29 -5.70 0.76 8.78
N ASP A 30 -6.14 2.01 8.85
CA ASP A 30 -7.09 2.61 7.92
C ASP A 30 -6.35 3.62 7.04
N VAL A 31 -6.09 3.24 5.78
CA VAL A 31 -5.36 4.10 4.85
C VAL A 31 -6.11 5.39 4.51
N SER A 32 -7.43 5.45 4.74
CA SER A 32 -8.23 6.64 4.46
C SER A 32 -8.13 7.73 5.54
N GLN A 33 -7.29 7.52 6.55
CA GLN A 33 -7.10 8.39 7.70
C GLN A 33 -5.62 8.68 7.91
N GLU A 34 -5.23 9.95 7.75
CA GLU A 34 -3.83 10.39 7.82
C GLU A 34 -3.13 10.01 9.13
N GLU A 35 -3.80 10.25 10.27
CA GLU A 35 -3.26 9.89 11.60
C GLU A 35 -3.06 8.38 11.77
N SER A 36 -3.95 7.57 11.17
CA SER A 36 -3.80 6.11 11.23
C SER A 36 -2.58 5.64 10.45
N VAL A 37 -2.32 6.23 9.28
CA VAL A 37 -1.12 5.94 8.48
C VAL A 37 0.13 6.39 9.21
N ALA A 38 0.15 7.62 9.73
CA ALA A 38 1.31 8.16 10.44
C ALA A 38 1.66 7.33 11.68
N SER A 39 0.65 6.96 12.48
CA SER A 39 0.84 6.12 13.66
C SER A 39 1.34 4.73 13.30
N ALA A 40 0.84 4.14 12.22
CA ALA A 40 1.28 2.83 11.77
C ALA A 40 2.73 2.84 11.27
N THR A 41 3.11 3.82 10.44
CA THR A 41 4.49 3.99 9.98
C THR A 41 5.44 4.17 11.15
N LYS A 42 5.09 5.03 12.12
CA LYS A 42 5.88 5.24 13.33
C LYS A 42 6.08 3.94 14.10
N TYR A 43 5.00 3.20 14.37
CA TYR A 43 5.08 1.91 15.07
C TYR A 43 6.00 0.93 14.35
N ILE A 44 5.90 0.80 13.02
CA ILE A 44 6.73 -0.12 12.24
C ILE A 44 8.21 0.28 12.36
N VAL A 45 8.54 1.56 12.24
CA VAL A 45 9.92 2.05 12.38
C VAL A 45 10.44 1.83 13.81
N GLU A 46 9.65 2.08 14.84
CA GLU A 46 10.07 1.83 16.24
C GLU A 46 10.26 0.33 16.52
N THR A 47 9.49 -0.54 15.85
CA THR A 47 9.44 -1.98 16.11
C THR A 47 10.47 -2.77 15.31
N PHE A 48 10.74 -2.35 14.07
CA PHE A 48 11.58 -3.04 13.10
C PHE A 48 12.76 -2.21 12.61
N GLU A 49 12.91 -0.97 13.08
CA GLU A 49 13.98 -0.01 12.79
C GLU A 49 14.00 0.52 11.35
N ARG A 50 13.38 -0.20 10.41
CA ARG A 50 13.36 0.13 8.98
C ARG A 50 12.16 -0.48 8.26
N ILE A 51 11.83 0.13 7.12
CA ILE A 51 10.89 -0.35 6.12
C ILE A 51 11.68 -0.54 4.83
N ASP A 52 12.02 -1.79 4.50
CA ASP A 52 12.70 -2.13 3.25
C ASP A 52 11.74 -2.27 2.08
N TYR A 53 10.56 -2.84 2.36
CA TYR A 53 9.54 -3.12 1.37
C TYR A 53 8.19 -2.71 1.90
N CYS A 54 7.43 -1.96 1.10
CA CYS A 54 6.04 -1.65 1.37
C CYS A 54 5.19 -2.07 0.19
N ILE A 55 4.21 -2.94 0.43
CA ILE A 55 3.24 -3.36 -0.58
C ILE A 55 1.90 -2.71 -0.25
N ASN A 56 1.52 -1.68 -1.01
CA ASN A 56 0.22 -1.05 -0.87
C ASN A 56 -0.85 -1.81 -1.66
N CYS A 57 -1.52 -2.74 -1.00
CA CYS A 57 -2.63 -3.53 -1.54
C CYS A 57 -4.01 -3.11 -1.02
N ALA A 58 -4.11 -2.03 -0.25
CA ALA A 58 -5.38 -1.57 0.32
C ALA A 58 -6.35 -1.14 -0.79
N GLY A 59 -7.59 -1.63 -0.73
CA GLY A 59 -8.61 -1.33 -1.71
C GLY A 59 -9.95 -1.97 -1.36
N ILE A 60 -10.99 -1.51 -2.05
CA ILE A 60 -12.35 -2.05 -2.00
C ILE A 60 -12.82 -2.45 -3.39
N GLY A 61 -13.71 -3.44 -3.46
CA GLY A 61 -14.36 -3.89 -4.69
C GLY A 61 -15.68 -3.16 -4.95
N VAL A 62 -16.10 -3.13 -6.21
CA VAL A 62 -17.38 -2.49 -6.61
C VAL A 62 -18.52 -3.36 -6.11
N GLN A 63 -19.48 -2.77 -5.40
CA GLN A 63 -20.60 -3.50 -4.83
C GLN A 63 -21.72 -3.70 -5.85
N LEU A 64 -21.97 -2.68 -6.68
CA LEU A 64 -22.96 -2.74 -7.75
C LEU A 64 -22.45 -2.00 -8.98
N ALA A 65 -22.22 -2.74 -10.07
CA ALA A 65 -21.80 -2.16 -11.33
C ALA A 65 -22.98 -1.42 -11.97
N ARG A 66 -22.75 -0.16 -12.37
CA ARG A 66 -23.78 0.71 -12.97
C ARG A 66 -23.24 1.50 -14.14
N GLY A 67 -24.08 1.77 -15.13
CA GLY A 67 -23.77 2.76 -16.16
C GLY A 67 -23.48 4.15 -15.56
N ILE A 68 -22.76 5.00 -16.27
CA ILE A 68 -22.30 6.29 -15.74
C ILE A 68 -23.45 7.21 -15.28
N SER A 69 -24.62 7.14 -15.95
CA SER A 69 -25.82 7.91 -15.60
C SER A 69 -26.49 7.49 -14.29
N GLU A 70 -26.16 6.29 -13.79
CA GLU A 70 -26.77 5.71 -12.58
C GLU A 70 -25.71 5.46 -11.48
N ALA A 71 -24.46 5.83 -11.75
CA ALA A 71 -23.34 5.62 -10.85
C ALA A 71 -23.60 6.29 -9.50
N ASP A 72 -23.34 5.56 -8.42
CA ASP A 72 -23.54 6.08 -7.08
C ASP A 72 -22.40 7.02 -6.69
N PHE A 73 -22.73 8.27 -6.40
CA PHE A 73 -21.73 9.28 -6.03
C PHE A 73 -21.04 8.94 -4.71
N GLY A 74 -21.77 8.38 -3.73
CA GLY A 74 -21.20 7.98 -2.45
C GLY A 74 -20.17 6.85 -2.59
N GLU A 75 -20.47 5.84 -3.41
CA GLU A 75 -19.54 4.77 -3.75
C GLU A 75 -18.33 5.35 -4.49
N PHE A 76 -18.54 6.23 -5.47
CA PHE A 76 -17.45 6.91 -6.19
C PHE A 76 -16.50 7.65 -5.24
N SER A 77 -17.03 8.50 -4.35
CA SER A 77 -16.22 9.22 -3.35
C SER A 77 -15.50 8.26 -2.41
N ARG A 78 -16.14 7.17 -1.97
CA ARG A 78 -15.51 6.17 -1.11
C ARG A 78 -14.34 5.47 -1.79
N PHE A 79 -14.45 5.19 -3.10
CA PHE A 79 -13.35 4.64 -3.90
C PHE A 79 -12.17 5.60 -3.97
N LEU A 80 -12.41 6.88 -4.26
CA LEU A 80 -11.34 7.87 -4.31
C LEU A 80 -10.65 8.02 -2.95
N ARG A 81 -11.43 8.13 -1.87
CA ARG A 81 -10.88 8.26 -0.52
C ARG A 81 -10.01 7.06 -0.12
N ILE A 82 -10.43 5.84 -0.40
CA ILE A 82 -9.66 4.65 0.00
C ILE A 82 -8.50 4.37 -0.96
N HIS A 83 -8.76 4.33 -2.27
CA HIS A 83 -7.76 3.90 -3.25
C HIS A 83 -6.79 5.03 -3.59
N VAL A 84 -7.25 6.28 -3.71
CA VAL A 84 -6.41 7.39 -4.18
C VAL A 84 -5.77 8.11 -3.01
N GLU A 85 -6.58 8.71 -2.13
CA GLU A 85 -6.07 9.43 -0.96
C GLU A 85 -5.30 8.47 -0.05
N GLY A 86 -5.82 7.27 0.20
CA GLY A 86 -5.12 6.29 1.02
C GLY A 86 -3.78 5.82 0.43
N THR A 87 -3.70 5.65 -0.89
CA THR A 87 -2.41 5.38 -1.56
C THR A 87 -1.45 6.56 -1.39
N PHE A 88 -1.92 7.79 -1.60
CA PHE A 88 -1.10 8.98 -1.43
C PHE A 88 -0.57 9.10 0.01
N LEU A 89 -1.42 8.95 1.01
CA LEU A 89 -1.05 9.05 2.42
C LEU A 89 0.02 8.01 2.79
N LEU A 90 -0.19 6.75 2.39
CA LEU A 90 0.74 5.66 2.67
C LEU A 90 2.08 5.86 1.95
N VAL A 91 2.06 6.13 0.65
CA VAL A 91 3.27 6.37 -0.14
C VAL A 91 4.05 7.55 0.43
N ARG A 92 3.39 8.67 0.74
CA ARG A 92 4.04 9.85 1.34
C ARG A 92 4.70 9.52 2.68
N SER A 93 3.98 8.82 3.56
CA SER A 93 4.46 8.50 4.91
C SER A 93 5.63 7.52 4.87
N VAL A 94 5.53 6.45 4.08
CA VAL A 94 6.59 5.44 3.94
C VAL A 94 7.80 6.01 3.21
N SER A 95 7.62 6.80 2.15
CA SER A 95 8.73 7.47 1.46
C SER A 95 9.50 8.39 2.39
N ALA A 96 8.81 9.15 3.25
CA ALA A 96 9.47 9.99 4.25
C ALA A 96 10.28 9.16 5.25
N ALA A 97 9.75 8.03 5.72
CA ALA A 97 10.50 7.11 6.59
C ALA A 97 11.72 6.51 5.87
N MET A 98 11.55 6.02 4.64
CA MET A 98 12.64 5.46 3.84
C MET A 98 13.74 6.49 3.56
N GLN A 99 13.41 7.76 3.32
CA GLN A 99 14.43 8.82 3.09
C GLN A 99 15.41 9.00 4.24
N LEU A 100 14.98 8.71 5.48
CA LEU A 100 15.81 8.80 6.69
C LEU A 100 16.68 7.54 6.90
N GLN A 101 16.46 6.48 6.14
CA GLN A 101 17.20 5.23 6.29
C GLN A 101 18.58 5.32 5.62
N GLU A 102 19.54 4.62 6.23
CA GLU A 102 20.84 4.39 5.61
C GLU A 102 20.71 3.67 4.27
N LEU A 103 21.52 4.10 3.30
CA LEU A 103 21.55 3.49 1.96
C LEU A 103 22.21 2.11 2.06
N LYS A 104 21.50 1.06 1.63
CA LYS A 104 22.04 -0.30 1.56
C LYS A 104 22.33 -0.70 0.12
N PRO A 105 23.34 -1.55 -0.16
CA PRO A 105 23.52 -2.13 -1.49
C PRO A 105 22.25 -2.86 -1.92
N VAL A 106 21.80 -2.66 -3.16
CA VAL A 106 20.68 -3.42 -3.73
C VAL A 106 21.02 -4.91 -3.80
N ASP A 107 22.29 -5.20 -4.08
CA ASP A 107 22.85 -6.55 -4.14
C ASP A 107 24.29 -6.51 -3.61
N PRO A 108 24.58 -7.14 -2.46
CA PRO A 108 25.94 -7.19 -1.90
C PRO A 108 26.97 -7.84 -2.84
N SER A 109 26.53 -8.70 -3.76
CA SER A 109 27.40 -9.37 -4.72
C SER A 109 27.63 -8.55 -6.01
N ASN A 110 26.83 -7.50 -6.25
CA ASN A 110 26.93 -6.68 -7.45
C ASN A 110 26.79 -5.18 -7.12
N PRO A 111 27.91 -4.51 -6.76
CA PRO A 111 27.91 -3.07 -6.42
C PRO A 111 27.42 -2.16 -7.56
N ALA A 112 27.48 -2.61 -8.82
CA ALA A 112 27.03 -1.82 -9.96
C ALA A 112 25.51 -1.59 -9.99
N ARG A 113 24.73 -2.37 -9.23
CA ARG A 113 23.28 -2.16 -9.06
C ARG A 113 22.94 -0.97 -8.15
N GLY A 114 23.93 -0.36 -7.52
CA GLY A 114 23.76 0.81 -6.66
C GLY A 114 23.16 0.48 -5.30
N GLY A 115 22.61 1.51 -4.64
CA GLY A 115 22.01 1.41 -3.33
C GLY A 115 20.51 1.68 -3.33
N THR A 116 19.83 1.25 -2.27
CA THR A 116 18.42 1.51 -2.03
C THR A 116 18.17 1.85 -0.56
N ARG A 117 17.18 2.70 -0.34
CA ARG A 117 16.61 2.98 0.99
C ARG A 117 15.29 2.22 1.22
N GLY A 118 14.80 1.51 0.22
CA GLY A 118 13.57 0.73 0.25
C GLY A 118 12.83 0.77 -1.09
N SER A 119 11.73 0.03 -1.18
CA SER A 119 10.88 -0.01 -2.38
C SER A 119 9.41 -0.05 -1.98
N ILE A 120 8.60 0.75 -2.67
CA ILE A 120 7.14 0.77 -2.51
C ILE A 120 6.50 0.19 -3.77
N VAL A 121 5.73 -0.87 -3.60
CA VAL A 121 4.95 -1.52 -4.66
C VAL A 121 3.48 -1.18 -4.45
N THR A 122 2.88 -0.48 -5.40
CA THR A 122 1.46 -0.13 -5.37
C THR A 122 0.68 -1.04 -6.31
N LEU A 123 -0.41 -1.62 -5.82
CA LEU A 123 -1.24 -2.53 -6.61
C LEU A 123 -2.14 -1.75 -7.57
N GLY A 124 -1.72 -1.72 -8.84
CA GLY A 124 -2.51 -1.22 -9.96
C GLY A 124 -3.62 -2.19 -10.40
N SER A 125 -3.93 -2.15 -11.70
CA SER A 125 -4.91 -3.00 -12.38
C SER A 125 -4.77 -2.81 -13.90
N GLY A 126 -5.27 -3.74 -14.72
CA GLY A 126 -5.53 -3.46 -16.14
C GLY A 126 -6.41 -2.21 -16.32
N ASN A 127 -7.31 -1.97 -15.36
CA ASN A 127 -8.14 -0.76 -15.31
C ASN A 127 -7.38 0.54 -15.02
N SER A 128 -6.07 0.48 -14.79
CA SER A 128 -5.21 1.67 -14.71
C SER A 128 -4.82 2.20 -16.10
N PHE A 129 -5.06 1.40 -17.14
CA PHE A 129 -4.68 1.70 -18.53
C PHE A 129 -5.88 1.66 -19.48
N ALA A 130 -6.89 0.86 -19.18
CA ALA A 130 -8.10 0.73 -19.99
C ALA A 130 -9.36 0.88 -19.13
N ALA A 131 -10.43 1.44 -19.69
CA ALA A 131 -11.70 1.51 -18.97
C ALA A 131 -12.50 0.20 -19.14
N ALA A 132 -13.12 -0.26 -18.05
CA ALA A 132 -14.12 -1.32 -18.10
C ALA A 132 -15.53 -0.71 -17.98
N PRO A 133 -16.52 -1.18 -18.77
CA PRO A 133 -17.90 -0.74 -18.61
C PRO A 133 -18.39 -0.90 -17.17
N HIS A 134 -19.19 0.06 -16.72
CA HIS A 134 -19.88 0.04 -15.43
C HIS A 134 -19.02 0.13 -14.16
N LEU A 135 -17.72 0.41 -14.30
CA LEU A 135 -16.75 0.47 -13.21
C LEU A 135 -16.04 1.84 -13.16
N VAL A 136 -16.79 2.93 -13.28
CA VAL A 136 -16.23 4.30 -13.36
C VAL A 136 -15.40 4.66 -12.12
N GLN A 137 -15.91 4.35 -10.93
CA GLN A 137 -15.26 4.55 -9.63
C GLN A 137 -13.93 3.81 -9.51
N TYR A 138 -13.90 2.55 -9.94
CA TYR A 138 -12.69 1.74 -9.88
C TYR A 138 -11.67 2.15 -10.94
N THR A 139 -12.14 2.39 -12.17
CA THR A 139 -11.28 2.80 -13.29
C THR A 139 -10.63 4.14 -13.01
N ALA A 140 -11.40 5.14 -12.57
CA ALA A 140 -10.88 6.46 -12.20
C ALA A 140 -9.85 6.35 -11.07
N ALA A 141 -10.17 5.60 -10.00
CA ALA A 141 -9.26 5.38 -8.90
C ALA A 141 -7.95 4.71 -9.34
N LYS A 142 -7.99 3.66 -10.18
CA LYS A 142 -6.79 2.94 -10.62
C LYS A 142 -5.92 3.74 -11.59
N HIS A 143 -6.50 4.60 -12.43
CA HIS A 143 -5.73 5.58 -13.21
C HIS A 143 -5.01 6.57 -12.28
N ALA A 144 -5.69 7.09 -11.26
CA ALA A 144 -5.08 8.02 -10.31
C ALA A 144 -3.95 7.36 -9.50
N VAL A 145 -4.14 6.11 -9.05
CA VAL A 145 -3.11 5.31 -8.36
C VAL A 145 -1.85 5.14 -9.22
N LEU A 146 -2.00 4.93 -10.53
CA LEU A 146 -0.86 4.88 -11.46
C LEU A 146 -0.13 6.23 -11.52
N GLY A 147 -0.86 7.35 -11.54
CA GLY A 147 -0.30 8.69 -11.52
C GLY A 147 0.50 8.99 -10.24
N VAL A 148 -0.04 8.62 -9.08
CA VAL A 148 0.64 8.74 -7.77
C VAL A 148 1.93 7.91 -7.77
N THR A 149 1.86 6.66 -8.22
CA THR A 149 3.00 5.75 -8.24
C THR A 149 4.13 6.25 -9.14
N LYS A 150 3.79 6.75 -10.34
CA LYS A 150 4.79 7.29 -11.27
C LYS A 150 5.49 8.53 -10.71
N ASN A 151 4.76 9.44 -10.08
CA ASN A 151 5.38 10.63 -9.48
C ASN A 151 6.25 10.29 -8.27
N ALA A 152 5.83 9.32 -7.44
CA ALA A 152 6.60 8.93 -6.27
C ALA A 152 7.93 8.24 -6.61
N GLY A 153 8.06 7.68 -7.82
CA GLY A 153 9.29 7.02 -8.30
C GLY A 153 10.24 7.93 -9.08
N MET A 154 9.93 9.22 -9.22
CA MET A 154 10.83 10.23 -9.81
C MET A 154 11.77 10.80 -8.75
#